data_AF-W9Y2Y8-F1
#
_entry.id   AF-W9Y2Y8-F1
#
_cell.length_a   1.000
_cell.length_b   1.000
_cell.length_c   1.000
_cell.angle_alpha   90.00
_cell.angle_beta   90.00
_cell.angle_gamma   90.00
#
_symmetry.space_group_name_H-M   'P 1'
#
loop_
_entity.id
_entity.type
_entity.pdbx_description
1 polymer ?
#
loop_
_entity_poly.entity_id
_entity_poly.type
_entity_poly.pdbx_seq_one_letter_code
_entity_poly.pdbx_strand_id
1 'polypeptide(L)'
;EPTPPLESDRQPPTLEAYLGRPSDAQPPPFLTLPLELHRLIVRELKYPDLLSLKLSHPYFQGMIGLQPTIHSRIQWLMSRSRMALPVPQSTGLSFLSDVAFVANPEVKGIMNKRRRHHDCLKSQSAREMTIKTLGWQKGRTFCFVLEASSCPWI
;
A
#
# COMPACT_ATOMS: atom_id res chain seq x y z
N GLU A 1 -11.57 1.81 42.85
CA GLU A 1 -11.02 2.19 41.54
C GLU A 1 -11.75 1.39 40.48
N PRO A 2 -12.45 1.99 39.51
CA PRO A 2 -13.09 1.23 38.45
C PRO A 2 -12.06 0.89 37.37
N THR A 3 -11.96 -0.40 37.06
CA THR A 3 -11.10 -0.96 36.00
C THR A 3 -11.50 -0.38 34.64
N PRO A 4 -10.57 0.10 33.80
CA PRO A 4 -10.93 0.60 32.47
C PRO A 4 -11.46 -0.56 31.60
N PRO A 5 -12.43 -0.30 30.71
CA PRO A 5 -12.98 -1.33 29.84
C PRO A 5 -11.91 -1.84 28.87
N LEU A 6 -11.88 -3.16 28.65
CA LEU A 6 -11.07 -3.82 27.62
C LEU A 6 -11.36 -3.20 26.25
N GLU A 7 -10.30 -2.81 25.52
CA GLU A 7 -10.35 -2.16 24.19
C GLU A 7 -11.05 -2.96 23.08
N SER A 8 -11.56 -4.17 23.39
CA SER A 8 -12.19 -5.10 22.46
C SER A 8 -13.61 -4.70 22.02
N ASP A 9 -14.27 -3.75 22.70
CA ASP A 9 -15.66 -3.34 22.43
C ASP A 9 -15.80 -2.04 21.63
N ARG A 10 -14.69 -1.44 21.15
CA ARG A 10 -14.77 -0.26 20.28
C ARG A 10 -15.18 -0.68 18.87
N GLN A 11 -16.48 -0.81 18.64
CA GLN A 11 -17.04 -0.80 17.29
C GLN A 11 -16.56 0.48 16.59
N PRO A 12 -15.86 0.41 15.44
CA PRO A 12 -15.45 1.61 14.73
C PRO A 12 -16.70 2.43 14.40
N PRO A 13 -16.65 3.77 14.58
CA PRO A 13 -17.79 4.62 14.29
C PRO A 13 -18.25 4.42 12.83
N THR A 14 -19.58 4.41 12.63
CA THR A 14 -20.20 4.20 11.32
C THR A 14 -19.80 5.32 10.35
N LEU A 15 -19.85 5.04 9.05
CA LEU A 15 -19.57 6.02 8.00
C LEU A 15 -20.36 7.33 8.23
N GLU A 16 -21.61 7.21 8.66
CA GLU A 16 -22.50 8.32 9.02
C GLU A 16 -21.92 9.25 10.08
N ALA A 17 -21.19 8.71 11.07
CA ALA A 17 -20.53 9.50 12.11
C ALA A 17 -19.33 10.30 11.56
N TYR A 18 -18.66 9.83 10.51
CA TYR A 18 -17.57 10.56 9.84
C TYR A 18 -18.06 11.58 8.81
N LEU A 19 -19.26 11.37 8.25
CA LEU A 19 -19.90 12.29 7.31
C LEU A 19 -20.68 13.42 8.02
N GLY A 20 -20.69 13.44 9.36
CA GLY A 20 -21.49 14.34 10.19
C GLY A 20 -20.99 15.78 10.28
N ARG A 21 -21.23 16.58 9.24
CA ARG A 21 -21.62 18.01 9.31
C ARG A 21 -22.10 18.43 7.90
N PRO A 22 -23.30 19.01 7.72
CA PRO A 22 -23.71 19.54 6.43
C PRO A 22 -22.88 20.78 6.13
N SER A 23 -21.71 20.56 5.52
CA SER A 23 -21.10 21.52 4.61
C SER A 23 -21.57 21.11 3.22
N ASP A 24 -21.91 22.05 2.34
CA ASP A 24 -22.39 21.84 0.95
C ASP A 24 -21.45 20.98 0.06
N ALA A 25 -20.31 20.54 0.60
CA ALA A 25 -19.45 19.56 -0.04
C ALA A 25 -20.08 18.16 0.02
N GLN A 26 -20.64 17.73 -1.10
CA GLN A 26 -21.04 16.34 -1.32
C GLN A 26 -19.91 15.40 -0.88
N PRO A 27 -20.22 14.31 -0.13
CA PRO A 27 -19.22 13.33 0.24
C PRO A 27 -18.52 12.82 -1.03
N PRO A 28 -17.20 12.57 -0.99
CA PRO A 28 -16.49 12.11 -2.17
C PRO A 28 -17.16 10.84 -2.71
N PRO A 29 -17.29 10.69 -4.04
CA PRO A 29 -18.07 9.60 -4.66
C PRO A 29 -17.66 8.18 -4.24
N PHE A 30 -16.43 8.04 -3.73
CA PHE A 30 -15.95 6.77 -3.19
C PHE A 30 -16.58 6.41 -1.86
N LEU A 31 -16.73 7.38 -0.94
CA LEU A 31 -17.29 7.12 0.40
C LEU A 31 -18.80 6.86 0.35
N THR A 32 -19.49 7.19 -0.73
CA THR A 32 -20.93 6.92 -0.89
C THR A 32 -21.23 5.48 -1.31
N LEU A 33 -20.20 4.67 -1.61
CA LEU A 33 -20.38 3.26 -1.93
C LEU A 33 -20.89 2.48 -0.70
N PRO A 34 -21.70 1.42 -0.91
CA PRO A 34 -22.06 0.49 0.16
C PRO A 34 -20.84 -0.17 0.81
N LEU A 35 -20.97 -0.53 2.09
CA LEU A 35 -19.93 -1.18 2.89
C LEU A 35 -19.42 -2.48 2.25
N GLU A 36 -20.29 -3.22 1.57
CA GLU A 36 -19.96 -4.45 0.84
C GLU A 36 -18.95 -4.17 -0.27
N LEU A 37 -19.12 -3.06 -1.01
CA LEU A 37 -18.18 -2.66 -2.05
C LEU A 37 -16.85 -2.22 -1.44
N HIS A 38 -16.88 -1.46 -0.34
CA HIS A 38 -15.65 -1.11 0.38
C HIS A 38 -14.88 -2.35 0.84
N ARG A 39 -15.57 -3.37 1.39
CA ARG A 39 -14.95 -4.64 1.82
C ARG A 39 -14.36 -5.42 0.66
N LEU A 40 -15.05 -5.48 -0.47
CA LEU A 40 -14.53 -6.12 -1.68
C LEU A 40 -13.26 -5.42 -2.17
N ILE A 41 -13.27 -4.09 -2.24
CA ILE A 41 -12.08 -3.31 -2.65
C ILE A 41 -10.92 -3.58 -1.69
N VAL A 42 -11.14 -3.49 -0.38
CA VAL A 42 -10.12 -3.76 0.64
C VAL A 42 -9.51 -5.17 0.48
N ARG A 43 -10.32 -6.18 0.16
CA ARG A 43 -9.85 -7.56 -0.03
C ARG A 43 -8.93 -7.72 -1.25
N GLU A 44 -9.18 -6.95 -2.31
CA GLU A 44 -8.39 -7.02 -3.54
C GLU A 44 -7.09 -6.19 -3.47
N LEU A 45 -6.99 -5.26 -2.53
CA LEU A 45 -5.80 -4.43 -2.35
C LEU A 45 -4.68 -5.18 -1.62
N LYS A 46 -3.50 -5.21 -2.23
CA LYS A 46 -2.28 -5.76 -1.64
C LYS A 46 -1.45 -4.65 -1.02
N TYR A 47 -0.54 -5.02 -0.12
CA TYR A 47 0.50 -4.10 0.34
C TYR A 47 1.36 -3.64 -0.87
N PRO A 48 1.70 -2.34 -1.01
CA PRO A 48 1.48 -1.26 -0.06
C PRO A 48 0.17 -0.48 -0.25
N ASP A 49 -0.63 -0.78 -1.28
CA ASP A 49 -1.82 0.01 -1.64
C ASP A 49 -2.91 -0.07 -0.56
N LEU A 50 -3.05 -1.23 0.10
CA LEU A 50 -3.91 -1.39 1.27
C LEU A 50 -3.53 -0.43 2.41
N LEU A 51 -2.23 -0.26 2.67
CA LEU A 51 -1.74 0.69 3.68
C LEU A 51 -2.04 2.14 3.24
N SER A 52 -1.90 2.44 1.95
CA SER A 52 -2.29 3.76 1.41
C SER A 52 -3.78 4.05 1.61
N LEU A 53 -4.66 3.08 1.36
CA LEU A 53 -6.10 3.23 1.62
C LEU A 53 -6.38 3.45 3.11
N LYS A 54 -5.77 2.64 3.98
CA LYS A 54 -5.88 2.77 5.44
C LYS A 54 -5.51 4.17 5.95
N LEU A 55 -4.45 4.77 5.39
CA LEU A 55 -3.97 6.08 5.79
C LEU A 55 -4.69 7.25 5.11
N SER A 56 -5.55 6.98 4.12
CA SER A 56 -6.23 8.03 3.35
C SER A 56 -7.40 8.68 4.08
N HIS A 57 -8.11 7.93 4.94
CA HIS A 57 -9.28 8.43 5.65
C HIS A 57 -9.53 7.67 6.97
N PRO A 58 -9.98 8.33 8.05
CA PRO A 58 -10.28 7.70 9.33
C PRO A 58 -11.28 6.52 9.26
N TYR A 59 -12.28 6.62 8.38
CA TYR A 59 -13.21 5.51 8.09
C TYR A 59 -12.47 4.23 7.66
N PHE A 60 -11.56 4.33 6.68
CA PHE A 60 -10.76 3.18 6.23
C PHE A 60 -9.79 2.73 7.31
N GLN A 61 -9.24 3.65 8.12
CA GLN A 61 -8.40 3.30 9.26
C GLN A 61 -9.15 2.43 10.28
N GLY A 62 -10.41 2.78 10.61
CA GLY A 62 -11.26 2.00 11.50
C GLY A 62 -11.74 0.68 10.89
N MET A 63 -12.13 0.68 9.62
CA MET A 63 -12.64 -0.50 8.92
C MET A 63 -11.56 -1.54 8.62
N ILE A 64 -10.38 -1.11 8.17
CA ILE A 64 -9.25 -2.00 7.89
C ILE A 64 -8.61 -2.45 9.23
N GLY A 65 -8.81 -1.68 10.31
CA GLY A 65 -8.44 -2.05 11.67
C GLY A 65 -6.92 -2.25 11.88
N LEU A 66 -6.55 -2.98 12.93
CA LEU A 66 -5.16 -3.32 13.31
C LEU A 66 -4.37 -4.11 12.24
N GLN A 67 -4.98 -4.47 11.11
CA GLN A 67 -4.33 -5.16 9.99
C GLN A 67 -3.72 -4.14 9.03
N PRO A 68 -2.39 -3.95 9.09
CA PRO A 68 -1.55 -4.68 8.14
C PRO A 68 -0.70 -5.75 8.81
N THR A 69 -1.01 -6.99 8.48
CA THR A 69 -0.26 -8.14 8.96
C THR A 69 1.20 -8.09 8.55
N ILE A 70 2.02 -8.68 9.42
CA ILE A 70 3.36 -9.19 9.05
C ILE A 70 3.31 -9.97 7.72
N HIS A 71 2.27 -10.78 7.50
CA HIS A 71 2.05 -11.53 6.27
C HIS A 71 1.94 -10.65 5.01
N SER A 72 1.25 -9.50 5.05
CA SER A 72 1.10 -8.66 3.86
C SER A 72 2.44 -8.03 3.45
N ARG A 73 3.25 -7.62 4.44
CA ARG A 73 4.62 -7.10 4.24
C ARG A 73 5.58 -8.17 3.73
N ILE A 74 5.53 -9.38 4.32
CA ILE A 74 6.32 -10.52 3.84
C ILE A 74 5.90 -10.90 2.42
N GLN A 75 4.60 -11.03 2.15
CA GLN A 75 4.08 -11.39 0.84
C GLN A 75 4.46 -10.35 -0.21
N TRP A 76 4.46 -9.06 0.14
CA TRP A 76 4.96 -8.01 -0.73
C TRP A 76 6.43 -8.21 -1.08
N LEU A 77 7.30 -8.44 -0.09
CA LEU A 77 8.72 -8.72 -0.32
C LEU A 77 8.94 -9.97 -1.18
N MET A 78 8.22 -11.06 -0.89
CA MET A 78 8.31 -12.30 -1.67
C MET A 78 7.84 -12.10 -3.11
N SER A 79 6.74 -11.38 -3.31
CA SER A 79 6.21 -11.05 -4.64
C SER A 79 7.25 -10.24 -5.43
N ARG A 80 7.88 -9.24 -4.80
CA ARG A 80 8.95 -8.46 -5.42
C ARG A 80 10.15 -9.30 -5.81
N SER A 81 10.60 -10.18 -4.90
CA SER A 81 11.70 -11.11 -5.17
C SER A 81 11.40 -12.02 -6.37
N ARG A 82 10.20 -12.61 -6.44
CA ARG A 82 9.75 -13.44 -7.57
C ARG A 82 9.73 -12.69 -8.90
N MET A 83 9.43 -11.39 -8.86
CA MET A 83 9.40 -10.52 -10.04
C MET A 83 10.75 -9.87 -10.35
N ALA A 84 11.84 -10.28 -9.69
CA ALA A 84 13.18 -9.69 -9.83
C ALA A 84 13.19 -8.17 -9.62
N LEU A 85 12.28 -7.65 -8.79
CA LEU A 85 12.25 -6.25 -8.40
C LEU A 85 13.23 -5.98 -7.25
N PRO A 86 13.69 -4.73 -7.08
CA PRO A 86 14.51 -4.35 -5.93
C PRO A 86 13.81 -4.70 -4.61
N VAL A 87 14.51 -5.43 -3.75
CA VAL A 87 14.09 -5.76 -2.37
C VAL A 87 15.10 -5.17 -1.39
N PRO A 88 14.68 -4.76 -0.18
CA PRO A 88 15.62 -4.30 0.84
C PRO A 88 16.58 -5.43 1.22
N GLN A 89 17.87 -5.12 1.37
CA GLN A 89 18.92 -6.07 1.72
C GLN A 89 19.33 -5.99 3.20
N SER A 90 18.95 -4.91 3.89
CA SER A 90 19.21 -4.78 5.33
C SER A 90 18.58 -5.90 6.15
N THR A 91 19.37 -6.46 7.07
CA THR A 91 18.92 -7.40 8.10
C THR A 91 18.06 -6.74 9.18
N GLY A 92 17.99 -5.39 9.23
CA GLY A 92 17.27 -4.61 10.22
C GLY A 92 15.82 -4.27 9.87
N LEU A 93 15.16 -5.05 9.01
CA LEU A 93 13.74 -4.83 8.66
C LEU A 93 12.83 -5.17 9.84
N SER A 94 12.13 -4.16 10.37
CA SER A 94 11.14 -4.38 11.43
C SER A 94 9.77 -4.72 10.85
N PHE A 95 9.25 -5.89 11.20
CA PHE A 95 7.89 -6.32 10.86
C PHE A 95 6.89 -6.11 12.00
N LEU A 96 7.26 -5.36 13.05
CA LEU A 96 6.38 -5.11 14.20
C LEU A 96 5.17 -4.24 13.82
N SER A 97 5.39 -3.17 13.07
CA SER A 97 4.32 -2.26 12.63
C SER A 97 4.62 -1.67 11.25
N ASP A 98 3.62 -1.17 10.54
CA ASP A 98 3.85 -0.47 9.26
C ASP A 98 4.74 0.74 9.43
N VAL A 99 4.59 1.48 10.53
CA VAL A 99 5.42 2.66 10.82
C VAL A 99 6.89 2.24 10.90
N ALA A 100 7.20 1.18 11.65
CA ALA A 100 8.57 0.69 11.78
C ALA A 100 9.11 0.11 10.45
N PHE A 101 8.27 -0.59 9.70
CA PHE A 101 8.65 -1.16 8.41
C PHE A 101 8.95 -0.07 7.36
N VAL A 102 8.10 0.95 7.26
CA VAL A 102 8.24 2.07 6.31
C VAL A 102 9.34 3.05 6.73
N ALA A 103 9.69 3.12 8.02
CA ALA A 103 10.80 3.93 8.50
C ALA A 103 12.16 3.46 7.98
N ASN A 104 12.31 2.19 7.58
CA ASN A 104 13.54 1.69 6.98
C ASN A 104 13.86 2.47 5.68
N PRO A 105 15.08 3.04 5.54
CA PRO A 105 15.44 3.86 4.38
C PRO A 105 15.30 3.16 3.02
N GLU A 106 15.62 1.86 2.94
CA GLU A 106 15.50 1.09 1.70
C GLU A 106 14.03 0.86 1.32
N VAL A 107 13.20 0.48 2.30
CA VAL A 107 11.74 0.34 2.11
C VAL A 107 11.14 1.67 1.67
N LYS A 108 11.47 2.76 2.36
CA LYS A 108 11.04 4.12 2.02
C LYS A 108 11.47 4.52 0.61
N GLY A 109 12.71 4.20 0.22
CA GLY A 109 13.23 4.43 -1.12
C GLY A 109 12.44 3.67 -2.19
N ILE A 110 12.14 2.39 -1.95
CA ILE A 110 11.33 1.55 -2.83
C ILE A 110 9.90 2.13 -2.97
N MET A 111 9.26 2.50 -1.85
CA MET A 111 7.91 3.06 -1.87
C MET A 111 7.85 4.42 -2.57
N ASN A 112 8.83 5.29 -2.35
CA ASN A 112 8.90 6.59 -3.03
C ASN A 112 9.10 6.41 -4.54
N LYS A 113 9.92 5.46 -4.97
CA LYS A 113 10.07 5.09 -6.39
C LYS A 113 8.74 4.58 -6.96
N ARG A 114 8.06 3.68 -6.24
CA ARG A 114 6.73 3.18 -6.63
C ARG A 114 5.70 4.31 -6.72
N ARG A 115 5.70 5.30 -5.83
CA ARG A 115 4.78 6.45 -5.91
C ARG A 115 4.96 7.28 -7.17
N ARG A 116 6.19 7.40 -7.69
CA ARG A 116 6.50 8.23 -8.86
C ARG A 116 6.32 7.51 -10.19
N HIS A 117 6.54 6.20 -10.23
CA HIS A 117 6.59 5.43 -11.48
C HIS A 117 5.91 4.05 -11.42
N HIS A 118 5.18 3.74 -10.34
CA HIS A 118 4.79 2.38 -9.97
C HIS A 118 6.01 1.45 -9.89
N ASP A 119 5.84 0.12 -9.76
CA ASP A 119 6.96 -0.84 -9.69
C ASP A 119 7.67 -1.03 -11.05
N CYS A 120 7.83 0.06 -11.78
CA CYS A 120 8.52 0.07 -13.04
C CYS A 120 9.99 -0.33 -12.86
N LEU A 121 10.45 -1.31 -13.63
CA LEU A 121 11.82 -1.82 -13.66
C LEU A 121 12.81 -0.78 -14.22
N LYS A 122 13.07 0.29 -13.47
CA LYS A 122 14.11 1.30 -13.76
C LYS A 122 15.50 0.95 -13.22
N SER A 123 15.81 -0.32 -12.94
CA SER A 123 17.19 -0.74 -12.70
C SER A 123 17.69 -1.45 -13.95
N GLN A 124 18.80 -0.98 -14.53
CA GLN A 124 19.45 -1.67 -15.65
C GLN A 124 19.80 -3.11 -15.28
N SER A 125 20.30 -3.35 -14.05
CA SER A 125 20.59 -4.70 -13.56
C SER A 125 19.32 -5.54 -13.34
N ALA A 126 18.21 -4.96 -12.89
CA ALA A 126 16.94 -5.67 -12.74
C ALA A 126 16.29 -5.96 -14.10
N ARG A 127 16.42 -5.05 -15.06
CA ARG A 127 15.98 -5.21 -16.45
C ARG A 127 16.80 -6.28 -17.15
N GLU A 128 18.13 -6.26 -17.02
CA GLU A 128 19.03 -7.29 -17.53
C GLU A 128 18.74 -8.65 -16.86
N MET A 129 18.55 -8.69 -15.54
CA MET A 129 18.13 -9.92 -14.85
C MET A 129 16.77 -10.41 -15.34
N THR A 130 15.77 -9.53 -15.48
CA THR A 130 14.43 -9.90 -15.98
C THR A 130 14.48 -10.39 -17.42
N ILE A 131 15.22 -9.74 -18.30
CA ILE A 131 15.42 -10.18 -19.70
C ILE A 131 16.14 -11.53 -19.72
N LYS A 132 17.19 -11.69 -18.89
CA LYS A 132 17.97 -12.93 -18.79
C LYS A 132 17.17 -14.10 -18.20
N THR A 133 16.22 -13.81 -17.30
CA THR A 133 15.45 -14.82 -16.56
C THR A 133 14.10 -15.14 -17.23
N LEU A 134 13.44 -14.16 -17.82
CA LEU A 134 12.04 -14.25 -18.29
C LEU A 134 11.85 -13.94 -19.78
N GLY A 135 12.92 -13.60 -20.50
CA GLY A 135 12.92 -13.37 -21.95
C GLY A 135 12.50 -11.95 -22.37
N TRP A 136 12.91 -11.56 -23.57
CA TRP A 136 12.81 -10.19 -24.10
C TRP A 136 11.37 -9.66 -24.19
N GLN A 137 10.40 -10.53 -24.46
CA GLN A 137 8.98 -10.17 -24.64
C GLN A 137 8.33 -9.57 -23.39
N LYS A 138 8.76 -9.99 -22.18
CA LYS A 138 8.24 -9.47 -20.91
C LYS A 138 8.95 -8.19 -20.42
N GLY A 139 10.07 -7.80 -21.04
CA GLY A 139 10.78 -6.56 -20.73
C GLY A 139 10.16 -5.29 -21.31
N ARG A 140 9.14 -5.43 -22.18
CA ARG A 140 8.47 -4.31 -22.88
C ARG A 140 7.33 -3.65 -22.10
N THR A 141 6.78 -4.28 -21.07
CA THR A 141 5.63 -3.76 -20.31
C THR A 141 6.01 -2.75 -19.21
N PHE A 142 7.21 -2.17 -19.25
CA PHE A 142 7.75 -1.33 -18.17
C PHE A 142 7.99 0.12 -18.64
N CYS A 143 7.35 1.08 -17.95
CA CYS A 143 7.28 2.53 -18.25
C CYS A 143 8.64 3.28 -18.24
N PHE A 144 9.06 3.82 -19.38
CA PHE A 144 10.33 4.54 -19.57
C PHE A 144 10.23 6.04 -19.31
N VAL A 145 10.36 6.47 -18.06
CA VAL A 145 10.47 7.92 -17.75
C VAL A 145 11.73 8.23 -16.98
N LEU A 146 12.26 9.44 -17.12
CA LEU A 146 13.45 9.91 -16.42
C LEU A 146 13.07 10.50 -15.06
N GLU A 147 14.03 10.75 -14.17
CA GLU A 147 13.79 11.22 -12.79
C GLU A 147 13.05 12.57 -12.71
N ALA A 148 13.05 13.35 -13.80
CA ALA A 148 12.43 14.66 -13.91
C ALA A 148 11.00 14.67 -14.50
N SER A 149 10.41 13.52 -14.81
CA SER A 149 9.12 13.45 -15.52
C SER A 149 8.14 12.46 -14.90
N SER A 150 6.83 12.71 -15.07
CA SER A 150 5.73 11.80 -14.72
C SER A 150 5.67 10.62 -15.71
N CYS A 151 5.37 9.39 -15.23
CA CYS A 151 5.12 8.24 -16.13
C CYS A 151 3.98 8.61 -17.10
N PRO A 152 4.07 8.37 -18.43
CA PRO A 152 3.03 8.77 -19.39
C PRO A 152 1.83 7.80 -19.34
N TRP A 153 1.86 6.84 -18.42
CA TRP A 153 0.85 5.81 -18.20
C TRP A 153 0.21 5.93 -16.79
N ILE A 154 0.43 7.06 -16.11
CA ILE A 154 -0.35 7.54 -14.95
C ILE A 154 -1.13 8.75 -15.45
#